data_AF-A0A914ZMF8-F1
#
_entry.id   AF-A0A914ZMF8-F1
#
_cell.length_a   1.000
_cell.length_b   1.000
_cell.length_c   1.000
_cell.angle_alpha   90.00
_cell.angle_beta   90.00
_cell.angle_gamma   90.00
#
_symmetry.space_group_name_H-M   'P 1'
#
loop_
_entity.id
_entity.type
_entity.pdbx_description
1 polymer ?
#
loop_
_entity_poly.entity_id
_entity_poly.type
_entity_poly.pdbx_seq_one_letter_code
_entity_poly.pdbx_strand_id
1 'polypeptide(L)'
;MMSLPRGLPRTSPCGRIYSETNGEEKGMSGGSSAGSRVVPVQLLRKTSVEDFNEQMIGMLDEVERRVEQLRESAGHLEQEKESLLDMLGNVNLNAEILRLGQGDREDINATANRLLNRCRAVEVVVNTPRNPEQTKALNSVNSLIEGAVTKMQEDLKNSKEMVQRF
;
A
#
# COMPACT_ATOMS: atom_id res chain seq x y z
N MET A 1 5.51 -49.04 -6.13
CA MET A 1 5.51 -47.95 -5.13
C MET A 1 6.20 -46.75 -5.76
N MET A 2 5.43 -45.73 -6.13
CA MET A 2 5.89 -44.56 -6.86
C MET A 2 6.39 -43.51 -5.86
N SER A 3 7.64 -43.10 -6.00
CA SER A 3 8.26 -42.04 -5.19
C SER A 3 7.82 -40.67 -5.69
N LEU A 4 7.26 -39.84 -4.82
CA LEU A 4 6.94 -38.43 -5.09
C LEU A 4 8.22 -37.58 -5.17
N PRO A 5 8.33 -36.62 -6.11
CA PRO A 5 9.42 -35.66 -6.13
C PRO A 5 9.18 -34.56 -5.08
N ARG A 6 10.17 -34.29 -4.23
CA ARG A 6 10.14 -33.21 -3.24
C ARG A 6 10.72 -31.92 -3.81
N GLY A 7 9.94 -30.84 -3.74
CA GLY A 7 10.39 -29.47 -3.54
C GLY A 7 10.78 -28.67 -4.78
N LEU A 8 9.87 -27.83 -5.28
CA LEU A 8 10.20 -26.67 -6.11
C LEU A 8 11.03 -25.65 -5.29
N PRO A 9 12.02 -24.98 -5.88
CA PRO A 9 12.79 -23.96 -5.19
C PRO A 9 11.89 -22.75 -4.88
N ARG A 10 11.94 -22.26 -3.63
CA ARG A 10 11.32 -20.99 -3.25
C ARG A 10 12.18 -19.86 -3.81
N THR A 11 11.68 -19.13 -4.80
CA THR A 11 12.31 -17.91 -5.29
C THR A 11 11.89 -16.75 -4.39
N SER A 12 12.82 -16.18 -3.63
CA SER A 12 12.69 -14.82 -3.10
C SER A 12 12.87 -13.81 -4.25
N PRO A 13 12.20 -12.64 -4.26
CA PRO A 13 12.25 -11.69 -5.38
C PRO A 13 13.59 -10.96 -5.58
N CYS A 14 14.64 -11.27 -4.80
CA CYS A 14 15.96 -10.68 -4.95
C CYS A 14 16.98 -11.81 -5.12
N GLY A 15 17.52 -11.94 -6.32
CA GLY A 15 18.37 -13.05 -6.74
C GLY A 15 19.74 -13.03 -6.10
N ARG A 16 19.92 -13.78 -5.00
CA ARG A 16 21.24 -14.17 -4.50
C ARG A 16 21.29 -15.68 -4.26
N ILE A 17 22.10 -16.35 -5.08
CA ILE A 17 22.43 -17.78 -4.93
C ILE A 17 23.40 -17.89 -3.75
N TYR A 18 23.03 -18.67 -2.72
CA TYR A 18 23.96 -19.07 -1.66
C TYR A 18 24.73 -20.30 -2.12
N SER A 19 26.07 -20.24 -2.07
CA SER A 19 26.94 -21.40 -2.27
C SER A 19 27.15 -22.09 -0.92
N GLU A 20 26.66 -23.32 -0.76
CA GLU A 20 27.01 -24.18 0.37
C GLU A 20 28.46 -24.68 0.22
N THR A 21 29.36 -24.27 1.12
CA THR A 21 30.69 -24.87 1.23
C THR A 21 30.65 -26.00 2.27
N ASN A 22 30.65 -27.24 1.80
CA ASN A 22 30.95 -28.43 2.58
C ASN A 22 32.42 -28.41 3.03
N GLY A 23 32.67 -28.45 4.34
CA GLY A 23 34.01 -28.64 4.91
C GLY A 23 34.19 -30.07 5.40
N GLU A 24 35.07 -30.82 4.74
CA GLU A 24 35.55 -32.14 5.15
C GLU A 24 36.35 -32.06 6.47
N GLU A 25 36.01 -32.91 7.44
CA GLU A 25 36.84 -33.16 8.62
C GLU A 25 38.06 -34.02 8.25
N LYS A 26 39.26 -33.53 8.55
CA LYS A 26 40.49 -34.34 8.53
C LYS A 26 41.27 -34.11 9.81
N GLY A 27 41.39 -35.16 10.61
CA GLY A 27 42.08 -35.14 11.90
C GLY A 27 43.61 -35.08 11.79
N MET A 28 44.25 -34.60 12.86
CA MET A 28 45.65 -34.91 13.14
C MET A 28 45.96 -34.90 14.64
N SER A 29 46.71 -35.92 15.03
CA SER A 29 47.24 -36.24 16.35
C SER A 29 48.47 -35.40 16.71
N GLY A 30 48.74 -35.23 18.02
CA GLY A 30 50.11 -35.22 18.56
C GLY A 30 50.56 -34.01 19.39
N GLY A 31 50.68 -34.20 20.71
CA GLY A 31 51.92 -34.02 21.47
C GLY A 31 52.45 -32.62 21.83
N SER A 32 52.16 -32.22 23.08
CA SER A 32 53.06 -31.64 24.11
C SER A 32 53.75 -30.26 23.98
N SER A 33 53.56 -29.50 25.06
CA SER A 33 54.48 -28.57 25.76
C SER A 33 54.72 -27.17 25.18
N ALA A 34 54.11 -26.16 25.81
CA ALA A 34 54.78 -25.07 26.53
C ALA A 34 53.76 -23.95 26.78
N GLY A 35 53.70 -23.46 28.02
CA GLY A 35 52.72 -22.46 28.44
C GLY A 35 52.81 -21.17 27.63
N SER A 36 51.85 -20.97 26.73
CA SER A 36 51.53 -19.68 26.14
C SER A 36 50.25 -19.19 26.77
N ARG A 37 50.32 -18.06 27.48
CA ARG A 37 49.16 -17.42 28.08
C ARG A 37 48.22 -17.01 26.94
N VAL A 38 47.15 -17.78 26.73
CA VAL A 38 46.07 -17.39 25.83
C VAL A 38 45.32 -16.24 26.48
N VAL A 39 45.66 -15.01 26.09
CA VAL A 39 44.76 -13.87 26.29
C VAL A 39 43.49 -14.19 25.51
N PRO A 40 42.30 -14.24 26.14
CA PRO A 40 41.07 -14.35 25.39
C PRO A 40 40.96 -13.07 24.59
N VAL A 41 41.21 -13.16 23.29
CA VAL A 41 40.81 -12.13 22.34
C VAL A 41 39.28 -12.16 22.40
N GLN A 42 38.72 -11.32 23.26
CA GLN A 42 37.35 -10.86 23.10
C GLN A 42 37.37 -10.12 21.75
N LEU A 43 37.05 -10.87 20.69
CA LEU A 43 36.59 -10.33 19.43
C LEU A 43 35.37 -9.48 19.78
N LEU A 44 35.61 -8.22 20.13
CA LEU A 44 34.62 -7.17 19.91
C LEU A 44 34.29 -7.32 18.44
N ARG A 45 33.13 -7.95 18.18
CA ARG A 45 32.52 -8.02 16.87
C ARG A 45 32.30 -6.56 16.49
N LYS A 46 33.29 -5.98 15.81
CA LYS A 46 33.13 -4.71 15.12
C LYS A 46 31.96 -4.98 14.21
N THR A 47 30.79 -4.42 14.53
CA THR A 47 29.58 -4.54 13.71
C THR A 47 30.03 -4.24 12.29
N SER A 48 29.94 -5.25 11.42
CA SER A 48 30.43 -5.13 10.06
C SER A 48 29.66 -4.00 9.39
N VAL A 49 30.23 -3.39 8.36
CA VAL A 49 29.49 -2.43 7.52
C VAL A 49 28.19 -3.06 6.99
N GLU A 50 28.17 -4.39 6.84
CA GLU A 50 26.98 -5.18 6.50
C GLU A 50 25.91 -5.14 7.60
N ASP A 51 26.27 -5.31 8.88
CA ASP A 51 25.33 -5.24 10.01
C ASP A 51 24.70 -3.83 10.11
N PHE A 52 25.51 -2.79 9.87
CA PHE A 52 25.02 -1.40 9.85
C PHE A 52 24.10 -1.12 8.66
N ASN A 53 24.42 -1.67 7.47
CA ASN A 53 23.59 -1.54 6.29
C ASN A 53 22.22 -2.23 6.48
N GLU A 54 22.20 -3.44 7.06
CA GLU A 54 20.95 -4.13 7.38
C GLU A 54 20.09 -3.34 8.38
N GLN A 55 20.71 -2.77 9.42
CA GLN A 55 20.01 -1.91 10.37
C GLN A 55 19.41 -0.66 9.68
N MET A 56 20.18 -0.01 8.80
CA MET A 56 19.71 1.17 8.07
C MET A 56 18.56 0.85 7.12
N ILE A 57 18.64 -0.26 6.39
CA ILE A 57 17.55 -0.75 5.53
C ILE A 57 16.30 -1.02 6.37
N GLY A 58 16.43 -1.73 7.50
CA GLY A 58 15.29 -1.99 8.38
C GLY A 58 14.64 -0.72 8.96
N MET A 59 15.43 0.33 9.22
CA MET A 59 14.89 1.63 9.62
C MET A 59 14.11 2.31 8.49
N LEU A 60 14.59 2.21 7.24
CA LEU A 60 13.91 2.79 6.08
C LEU A 60 12.60 2.05 5.78
N ASP A 61 12.60 0.72 5.87
CA ASP A 61 11.39 -0.10 5.69
C ASP A 61 10.32 0.25 6.75
N GLU A 62 10.73 0.48 8.00
CA GLU A 62 9.80 0.91 9.06
C GLU A 62 9.26 2.32 8.81
N VAL A 63 10.06 3.23 8.26
CA VAL A 63 9.58 4.56 7.84
C VAL A 63 8.56 4.42 6.71
N GLU A 64 8.83 3.58 5.70
CA GLU A 64 7.89 3.32 4.61
C GLU A 64 6.56 2.75 5.14
N ARG A 65 6.61 1.77 6.03
CA ARG A 65 5.42 1.20 6.68
C ARG A 65 4.60 2.25 7.42
N ARG A 66 5.28 3.13 8.17
CA ARG A 66 4.60 4.22 8.91
C ARG A 66 4.00 5.28 8.00
N VAL A 67 4.65 5.58 6.88
CA VAL A 67 4.10 6.49 5.86
C VAL A 67 2.82 5.89 5.27
N GLU A 68 2.80 4.59 4.98
CA GLU A 68 1.59 3.94 4.46
C GLU A 68 0.45 3.92 5.48
N GLN A 69 0.75 3.66 6.76
CA GLN A 69 -0.25 3.76 7.84
C GLN A 69 -0.82 5.17 8.00
N LEU A 70 0.02 6.20 7.85
CA LEU A 70 -0.43 7.61 7.87
C LEU A 70 -1.37 7.92 6.71
N ARG A 71 -1.10 7.36 5.51
CA ARG A 71 -1.97 7.51 4.35
C ARG A 71 -3.33 6.86 4.58
N GLU A 72 -3.36 5.63 5.08
CA GLU A 72 -4.61 4.92 5.41
C GLU A 72 -5.42 5.72 6.44
N SER A 73 -4.77 6.20 7.50
CA SER A 73 -5.40 7.01 8.54
C SER A 73 -5.99 8.32 7.98
N ALA A 74 -5.25 8.99 7.09
CA ALA A 74 -5.72 10.21 6.44
C ALA A 74 -6.88 9.93 5.47
N GLY A 75 -6.88 8.80 4.77
CA GLY A 75 -8.03 8.36 3.96
C GLY A 75 -9.29 8.13 4.80
N HIS A 76 -9.16 7.54 5.99
CA HIS A 76 -10.28 7.41 6.93
C HIS A 76 -10.82 8.78 7.39
N LEU A 77 -9.94 9.73 7.69
CA LEU A 77 -10.35 11.09 8.09
C LEU A 77 -11.07 11.83 6.95
N GLU A 78 -10.63 11.64 5.70
CA GLU A 78 -11.32 12.19 4.53
C GLU A 78 -12.73 11.60 4.40
N GLN A 79 -12.87 10.27 4.56
CA GLN A 79 -14.16 9.60 4.48
C GLN A 79 -15.11 10.00 5.62
N GLU A 80 -14.61 10.16 6.85
CA GLU A 80 -15.41 10.63 7.99
C GLU A 80 -15.90 12.06 7.76
N LYS A 81 -15.04 12.94 7.26
CA LYS A 81 -15.41 14.30 6.87
C LYS A 81 -16.53 14.29 5.83
N GLU A 82 -16.43 13.47 4.80
CA GLU A 82 -17.46 13.38 3.75
C GLU A 82 -18.79 12.87 4.31
N SER A 83 -18.74 11.84 5.17
CA SER A 83 -19.92 11.35 5.89
C SER A 83 -20.59 12.43 6.74
N LEU A 84 -19.82 13.28 7.42
CA LEU A 84 -20.36 14.43 8.17
C LEU A 84 -21.04 15.46 7.25
N LEU A 85 -20.46 15.73 6.09
CA LEU A 85 -21.05 16.63 5.10
C LEU A 85 -22.36 16.08 4.55
N ASP A 86 -22.42 14.78 4.25
CA ASP A 86 -23.64 14.10 3.80
C ASP A 86 -24.75 14.15 4.85
N MET A 87 -24.42 13.84 6.12
CA MET A 87 -25.39 13.91 7.21
C MET A 87 -25.96 15.33 7.37
N LEU A 88 -25.11 16.36 7.32
CA LEU A 88 -25.54 17.75 7.41
C LEU A 88 -26.34 18.21 6.18
N GLY A 89 -26.00 17.71 4.99
CA GLY A 89 -26.78 17.93 3.77
C GLY A 89 -28.19 17.35 3.88
N ASN A 90 -28.30 16.13 4.42
CA ASN A 90 -29.56 15.43 4.61
C ASN A 90 -30.47 16.10 5.65
N VAL A 91 -29.91 16.75 6.67
CA VAL A 91 -30.69 17.60 7.59
C VAL A 91 -31.44 18.67 6.80
N ASN A 92 -30.77 19.34 5.84
CA ASN A 92 -31.39 20.40 5.06
C ASN A 92 -32.48 19.90 4.07
N LEU A 93 -32.45 18.61 3.72
CA LEU A 93 -33.43 17.96 2.83
C LEU A 93 -34.61 17.33 3.58
N ASN A 94 -34.60 17.34 4.91
CA ASN A 94 -35.61 16.67 5.71
C ASN A 94 -36.96 17.42 5.64
N ALA A 95 -37.97 16.75 5.07
CA ALA A 95 -39.30 17.33 4.88
C ALA A 95 -40.03 17.65 6.21
N GLU A 96 -39.68 17.00 7.33
CA GLU A 96 -40.27 17.30 8.63
C GLU A 96 -39.83 18.67 9.17
N ILE A 97 -38.69 19.21 8.72
CA ILE A 97 -38.26 20.59 9.06
C ILE A 97 -39.24 21.62 8.48
N LEU A 98 -39.92 21.31 7.38
CA LEU A 98 -40.93 22.20 6.80
C LEU A 98 -42.22 22.25 7.65
N ARG A 99 -42.42 21.28 8.55
CA ARG A 99 -43.57 21.23 9.46
C ARG A 99 -43.31 22.00 10.77
N LEU A 100 -42.07 22.41 11.02
CA LEU A 100 -41.69 23.19 12.19
C LEU A 100 -42.11 24.65 12.06
N GLY A 101 -42.21 25.33 13.21
CA GLY A 101 -42.39 26.78 13.23
C GLY A 101 -41.20 27.50 12.58
N GLN A 102 -41.43 28.72 12.10
CA GLN A 102 -40.38 29.50 11.43
C GLN A 102 -39.12 29.69 12.30
N GLY A 103 -39.31 29.96 13.60
CA GLY A 103 -38.19 30.14 14.54
C GLY A 103 -37.34 28.87 14.68
N ASP A 104 -37.98 27.73 14.97
CA ASP A 104 -37.27 26.44 15.10
C ASP A 104 -36.53 26.05 13.81
N ARG A 105 -37.14 26.34 12.66
CA ARG A 105 -36.52 26.09 11.35
C ARG A 105 -35.29 26.98 11.12
N GLU A 106 -35.37 28.26 11.47
CA GLU A 106 -34.24 29.19 11.36
C GLU A 106 -33.09 28.79 12.28
N ASP A 107 -33.38 28.37 13.52
CA ASP A 107 -32.38 27.91 14.49
C ASP A 107 -31.67 26.62 14.03
N ILE A 108 -32.43 25.66 13.51
CA ILE A 108 -31.87 24.42 12.95
C ILE A 108 -30.99 24.74 11.74
N ASN A 109 -31.46 25.58 10.82
CA ASN A 109 -30.70 25.93 9.62
C ASN A 109 -29.43 26.73 9.96
N ALA A 110 -29.51 27.65 10.93
CA ALA A 110 -28.34 28.39 11.42
C ALA A 110 -27.31 27.43 12.03
N THR A 111 -27.76 26.45 12.82
CA THR A 111 -26.89 25.45 13.43
C THR A 111 -26.25 24.53 12.39
N ALA A 112 -27.04 24.03 11.43
CA ALA A 112 -26.57 23.17 10.35
C ALA A 112 -25.51 23.90 9.49
N ASN A 113 -25.77 25.14 9.08
CA ASN A 113 -24.81 25.95 8.31
C ASN A 113 -23.51 26.20 9.08
N ARG A 114 -23.60 26.47 10.39
CA ARG A 114 -22.41 26.64 11.24
C ARG A 114 -21.56 25.37 11.27
N LEU A 115 -22.19 24.20 11.42
CA LEU A 115 -21.49 22.91 11.41
C LEU A 115 -20.90 22.59 10.04
N LEU A 116 -21.65 22.86 8.96
CA LEU A 116 -21.21 22.67 7.58
C LEU A 116 -19.96 23.49 7.27
N ASN A 117 -19.92 24.75 7.70
CA ASN A 117 -18.74 25.61 7.55
C ASN A 117 -17.53 25.09 8.33
N ARG A 118 -17.75 24.54 9.53
CA ARG A 118 -16.67 23.94 10.34
C ARG A 118 -16.15 22.64 9.71
N CYS A 119 -17.02 21.78 9.17
CA CYS A 119 -16.61 20.58 8.45
C CYS A 119 -15.83 20.92 7.17
N ARG A 120 -16.24 21.95 6.44
CA ARG A 120 -15.51 22.42 5.24
C ARG A 120 -14.13 22.98 5.54
N ALA A 121 -13.91 23.54 6.73
CA ALA A 121 -12.60 24.06 7.14
C ALA A 121 -11.56 22.94 7.42
N VAL A 122 -12.00 21.69 7.57
CA VAL A 122 -11.09 20.54 7.70
C VAL A 122 -10.64 20.12 6.30
N GLU A 123 -9.36 20.28 6.00
CA GLU A 123 -8.74 19.85 4.74
C GLU A 123 -7.77 18.70 5.02
N VAL A 124 -7.97 17.56 4.36
CA VAL A 124 -7.09 16.39 4.43
C VAL A 124 -6.61 16.13 3.01
N VAL A 125 -5.31 16.31 2.77
CA VAL A 125 -4.69 16.09 1.46
C VAL A 125 -3.68 14.96 1.58
N VAL A 126 -3.93 13.86 0.87
CA VAL A 126 -3.00 12.74 0.76
C VAL A 126 -2.52 12.63 -0.68
N ASN A 127 -1.25 12.94 -0.92
CA ASN A 127 -0.64 12.73 -2.23
C ASN A 127 0.08 11.38 -2.24
N THR A 128 -0.39 10.46 -3.07
CA THR A 128 0.27 9.18 -3.29
C THR A 128 1.06 9.25 -4.59
N PRO A 129 2.38 9.52 -4.55
CA PRO A 129 3.20 9.47 -5.75
C PRO A 129 3.13 8.05 -6.31
N ARG A 130 2.54 7.93 -7.51
CA ARG A 130 2.41 6.65 -8.19
C ARG A 130 3.80 6.16 -8.59
N ASN A 131 4.13 4.94 -8.19
CA ASN A 131 5.42 4.36 -8.59
C ASN A 131 5.41 4.07 -10.11
N PRO A 132 6.57 3.89 -10.77
CA PRO A 132 6.63 3.75 -12.23
C PRO A 132 5.87 2.50 -12.73
N GLU A 133 5.81 1.44 -11.95
CA GLU A 133 5.11 0.20 -12.30
C GLU A 133 3.59 0.36 -12.27
N GLN A 134 3.06 0.99 -11.22
CA GLN A 134 1.64 1.35 -11.10
C GLN A 134 1.22 2.32 -12.22
N THR A 135 2.10 3.23 -12.64
CA THR A 135 1.83 4.15 -13.76
C THR A 135 1.72 3.40 -15.07
N LYS A 136 2.62 2.44 -15.30
CA LYS A 136 2.57 1.56 -16.48
C LYS A 136 1.32 0.68 -16.48
N ALA A 137 0.97 0.09 -15.34
CA ALA A 137 -0.24 -0.71 -15.20
C ALA A 137 -1.51 0.11 -15.47
N LEU A 138 -1.60 1.33 -14.93
CA LEU A 138 -2.72 2.24 -15.19
C LEU A 138 -2.84 2.57 -16.69
N ASN A 139 -1.73 2.91 -17.34
CA ASN A 139 -1.73 3.20 -18.79
C ASN A 139 -2.22 2.00 -19.60
N SER A 140 -1.83 0.78 -19.20
CA SER A 140 -2.32 -0.45 -19.84
C SER A 140 -3.82 -0.62 -19.67
N VAL A 141 -4.36 -0.38 -18.47
CA VAL A 141 -5.80 -0.48 -18.20
C VAL A 141 -6.58 0.55 -19.00
N ASN A 142 -6.12 1.81 -19.02
CA ASN A 142 -6.77 2.87 -19.80
C ASN A 142 -6.80 2.54 -21.29
N SER A 143 -5.70 2.00 -21.84
CA SER A 143 -5.67 1.57 -23.25
C SER A 143 -6.66 0.43 -23.54
N LEU A 144 -6.84 -0.51 -22.61
CA LEU A 144 -7.85 -1.57 -22.75
C LEU A 144 -9.29 -1.01 -22.72
N ILE A 145 -9.55 -0.03 -21.86
CA ILE A 145 -10.85 0.66 -21.80
C ILE A 145 -11.12 1.38 -23.12
N GLU A 146 -10.16 2.16 -23.63
CA GLU A 146 -10.28 2.85 -24.92
C GLU A 146 -10.52 1.87 -26.08
N GLY A 147 -9.82 0.73 -26.08
CA GLY A 147 -10.02 -0.33 -27.06
C GLY A 147 -11.43 -0.93 -27.00
N ALA A 148 -11.96 -1.16 -25.78
CA ALA A 148 -13.32 -1.68 -25.59
C ALA A 148 -14.38 -0.67 -26.06
N VAL A 149 -14.21 0.62 -25.72
CA VAL A 149 -15.12 1.69 -26.18
C VAL A 149 -15.12 1.80 -27.70
N THR A 150 -13.93 1.75 -28.31
CA THR A 150 -13.78 1.82 -29.77
C THR A 150 -14.47 0.65 -30.47
N LYS A 151 -14.27 -0.58 -29.98
CA LYS A 151 -14.96 -1.76 -30.52
C LYS A 151 -16.47 -1.67 -30.36
N MET A 152 -16.96 -1.23 -29.21
CA MET A 152 -18.39 -1.07 -28.98
C MET A 152 -19.00 -0.03 -29.95
N GLN A 153 -18.29 1.07 -30.22
CA GLN A 153 -18.73 2.06 -31.21
C GLN A 153 -18.73 1.50 -32.63
N GLU A 154 -17.72 0.69 -32.99
CA GLU A 154 -17.63 0.01 -34.27
C GLU A 154 -18.78 -1.00 -34.46
N ASP A 155 -19.05 -1.82 -33.44
CA ASP A 155 -20.14 -2.81 -33.45
C ASP A 155 -21.51 -2.15 -33.59
N LEU A 156 -21.74 -1.03 -32.88
CA LEU A 156 -22.97 -0.24 -33.02
C LEU A 156 -23.12 0.35 -34.42
N LYS A 157 -22.03 0.87 -35.00
CA LYS A 157 -22.04 1.42 -36.36
C LYS A 157 -22.32 0.32 -37.39
N ASN A 158 -21.64 -0.82 -37.28
CA ASN A 158 -21.81 -1.96 -38.16
C ASN A 158 -23.24 -2.51 -38.08
N SER A 159 -23.82 -2.59 -36.88
CA SER A 159 -25.21 -3.02 -36.67
C SER A 159 -26.19 -2.06 -37.33
N LYS A 160 -25.97 -0.74 -37.20
CA LYS A 160 -26.79 0.29 -37.85
C LYS A 160 -26.72 0.17 -39.37
N GLU A 161 -25.52 0.03 -39.94
CA GLU A 161 -25.34 -0.12 -41.38
C GLU A 161 -25.99 -1.40 -41.91
N MET A 162 -25.93 -2.51 -41.15
CA MET A 162 -26.57 -3.76 -41.51
C MET A 162 -28.09 -3.62 -41.59
N VAL A 163 -28.72 -2.98 -40.60
CA VAL A 163 -30.18 -2.75 -40.60
C VAL A 163 -30.60 -1.81 -41.72
N GLN A 164 -29.79 -0.80 -42.08
CA GLN A 164 -30.11 0.13 -43.17
C GLN A 164 -30.02 -0.48 -44.57
N ARG A 165 -29.40 -1.65 -44.72
CA ARG A 165 -29.26 -2.35 -46.01
C ARG A 165 -30.41 -3.30 -46.31
N PHE A 166 -31.30 -3.56 -45.35
CA PHE A 166 -32.55 -4.31 -45.52
C PHE A 166 -33.74 -3.36 -45.67
#